data_AF-A0A7X9WCU1-F1
#
_entry.id   AF-A0A7X9WCU1-F1
#
_cell.length_a   1.000
_cell.length_b   1.000
_cell.length_c   1.000
_cell.angle_alpha   90.00
_cell.angle_beta   90.00
_cell.angle_gamma   90.00
#
_symmetry.space_group_name_H-M   'P 1'
#
loop_
_entity.id
_entity.type
_entity.pdbx_description
1 polymer ?
#
loop_
_entity_poly.entity_id
_entity_poly.type
_entity_poly.pdbx_seq_one_letter_code
_entity_poly.pdbx_strand_id
1 'polypeptide(L)'
;MKRILATILILCLFGVSCDKSKAQKDEVKSENKLVHKMLNNNIVQFKNNKLVLDKQIIKIKRIFILRDPRNNVTDLAIQYKVKSKSDKYSVTVKNSWEKGFRVLQNDKPLGMRKNTKHLYHYRKWLTKNDEKIEKGETRKGMVIYHLNNAQKVVLQAKRGYEGKILAEQDYPISELKTVDLNQLSNR
;
A
#
# COMPACT_ATOMS: atom_id res chain seq x y z
N MET A 1 -43.40 -21.17 -29.69
CA MET A 1 -42.80 -21.88 -30.84
C MET A 1 -41.88 -20.92 -31.59
N LYS A 2 -40.68 -21.42 -31.91
CA LYS A 2 -39.82 -21.13 -33.08
C LYS A 2 -39.45 -19.67 -33.43
N ARG A 3 -38.13 -19.47 -33.40
CA ARG A 3 -37.30 -18.43 -34.02
C ARG A 3 -37.58 -18.28 -35.54
N ILE A 4 -37.26 -17.13 -36.13
CA ILE A 4 -36.21 -16.95 -37.18
C ILE A 4 -36.14 -15.47 -37.66
N LEU A 5 -34.93 -15.13 -38.10
CA LEU A 5 -34.25 -13.87 -38.45
C LEU A 5 -34.83 -13.07 -39.65
N ALA A 6 -34.43 -11.78 -39.74
CA ALA A 6 -33.58 -11.20 -40.82
C ALA A 6 -33.43 -9.67 -40.61
N THR A 7 -32.27 -9.14 -40.19
CA THR A 7 -31.19 -8.53 -41.00
C THR A 7 -31.61 -7.36 -41.89
N ILE A 8 -31.23 -6.13 -41.51
CA ILE A 8 -30.97 -5.03 -42.46
C ILE A 8 -29.66 -4.33 -42.08
N LEU A 9 -28.75 -4.36 -43.05
CA LEU A 9 -27.46 -3.69 -43.13
C LEU A 9 -27.69 -2.29 -43.69
N ILE A 10 -27.23 -1.23 -43.02
CA ILE A 10 -27.15 0.11 -43.64
C ILE A 10 -25.72 0.61 -43.50
N LEU A 11 -25.06 0.68 -44.65
CA LEU A 11 -23.82 1.42 -44.89
C LEU A 11 -24.08 2.90 -44.66
N CYS A 12 -23.28 3.55 -43.81
CA CYS A 12 -23.03 4.98 -43.95
C CYS A 12 -21.56 5.17 -44.35
N LEU A 13 -21.42 5.70 -45.55
CA LEU A 13 -20.19 6.10 -46.21
C LEU A 13 -19.50 7.24 -45.47
N PHE A 14 -18.18 7.25 -45.64
CA PHE A 14 -17.21 8.22 -45.17
C PHE A 14 -17.63 9.68 -45.45
N GLY A 15 -17.65 10.49 -44.38
CA GLY A 15 -17.46 11.93 -44.44
C GLY A 15 -16.11 12.26 -43.81
N VAL A 16 -15.04 12.21 -44.62
CA VAL A 16 -13.77 12.85 -44.28
C VAL A 16 -13.95 14.35 -44.50
N SER A 17 -14.11 15.11 -43.42
CA SER A 17 -13.81 16.53 -43.43
C SER A 17 -12.40 16.71 -42.89
N CYS A 18 -11.54 17.25 -43.76
CA CYS A 18 -10.19 17.66 -43.46
C CYS A 18 -10.24 18.82 -42.47
N ASP A 19 -9.68 18.64 -41.28
CA ASP A 19 -9.21 19.79 -40.51
C ASP A 19 -7.87 19.51 -39.85
N LYS A 20 -7.05 20.55 -39.87
CA LYS A 20 -5.60 20.51 -39.75
C LYS A 20 -5.12 20.18 -38.34
N SER A 21 -4.18 19.24 -38.27
CA SER A 21 -2.94 19.32 -37.50
C SER A 21 -3.03 19.74 -36.03
N LYS A 22 -3.07 18.75 -35.13
CA LYS A 22 -2.25 18.73 -33.91
C LYS A 22 -2.10 17.29 -33.44
N ALA A 23 -0.93 16.71 -33.71
CA ALA A 23 -0.49 15.48 -33.08
C ALA A 23 -0.32 15.74 -31.58
N GLN A 24 -1.31 15.36 -30.79
CA GLN A 24 -1.15 15.24 -29.35
C GLN A 24 -0.78 13.78 -29.08
N LYS A 25 0.49 13.58 -28.73
CA LYS A 25 1.00 12.32 -28.22
C LYS A 25 0.22 12.01 -26.94
N ASP A 26 -0.75 11.12 -27.03
CA ASP A 26 -1.35 10.52 -25.85
C ASP A 26 -0.27 9.69 -25.16
N GLU A 27 0.37 10.29 -24.16
CA GLU A 27 1.01 9.53 -23.10
C GLU A 27 -0.07 8.66 -22.47
N VAL A 28 -0.05 7.37 -22.77
CA VAL A 28 -0.72 6.35 -21.98
C VAL A 28 -0.11 6.40 -20.58
N LYS A 29 -0.71 7.24 -19.73
CA LYS A 29 -0.50 7.20 -18.29
C LYS A 29 -1.14 5.91 -17.82
N SER A 30 -0.33 4.86 -17.73
CA SER A 30 -0.68 3.59 -17.12
C SER A 30 -1.15 3.85 -15.68
N GLU A 31 -2.46 4.01 -15.50
CA GLU A 31 -3.08 3.92 -14.20
C GLU A 31 -3.05 2.45 -13.78
N ASN A 32 -2.00 2.06 -13.06
CA ASN A 32 -2.00 0.79 -12.33
C ASN A 32 -3.17 0.85 -11.32
N LYS A 33 -4.29 0.25 -11.70
CA LYS A 33 -5.55 0.34 -10.98
C LYS A 33 -5.48 -0.54 -9.73
N LEU A 34 -5.04 0.09 -8.65
CA LEU A 34 -4.96 -0.53 -7.34
C LEU A 34 -6.38 -0.82 -6.83
N VAL A 35 -6.71 -2.09 -6.64
CA VAL A 35 -8.06 -2.53 -6.25
C VAL A 35 -8.23 -2.41 -4.73
N HIS A 36 -9.15 -1.55 -4.31
CA HIS A 36 -9.57 -1.40 -2.93
C HIS A 36 -10.88 -2.16 -2.70
N LYS A 37 -10.90 -3.13 -1.78
CA LYS A 37 -12.13 -3.81 -1.36
C LYS A 37 -12.56 -3.28 0.01
N MET A 38 -13.67 -2.56 0.05
CA MET A 38 -14.30 -2.10 1.29
C MET A 38 -15.23 -3.20 1.81
N LEU A 39 -15.01 -3.68 3.04
CA LEU A 39 -15.76 -4.82 3.60
C LEU A 39 -16.89 -4.38 4.54
N ASN A 40 -17.06 -3.08 4.80
CA ASN A 40 -18.16 -2.55 5.61
C ASN A 40 -18.62 -1.17 5.11
N ASN A 41 -19.93 -1.00 4.96
CA ASN A 41 -20.58 0.21 4.42
C ASN A 41 -20.53 1.40 5.40
N ASN A 42 -19.97 1.22 6.59
CA ASN A 42 -19.76 2.28 7.57
C ASN A 42 -18.28 2.69 7.65
N ILE A 43 -18.03 3.89 7.12
CA ILE A 43 -17.03 4.90 7.51
C ILE A 43 -15.70 4.86 6.74
N VAL A 44 -15.43 6.02 6.12
CA VAL A 44 -14.23 6.73 5.60
C VAL A 44 -12.89 6.50 6.36
N GLN A 45 -12.67 5.37 7.03
CA GLN A 45 -11.54 5.17 7.91
C GLN A 45 -10.26 4.85 7.16
N PHE A 46 -10.30 4.12 6.03
CA PHE A 46 -9.13 3.88 5.19
C PHE A 46 -9.34 4.41 3.77
N LYS A 47 -8.78 5.59 3.48
CA LYS A 47 -8.84 6.23 2.15
C LYS A 47 -7.52 6.95 1.88
N ASN A 48 -7.05 6.95 0.62
CA ASN A 48 -5.83 7.65 0.21
C ASN A 48 -4.62 7.31 1.09
N ASN A 49 -4.42 6.01 1.36
CA ASN A 49 -3.33 5.49 2.21
C ASN A 49 -3.34 6.05 3.65
N LYS A 50 -4.49 6.52 4.14
CA LYS A 50 -4.67 7.09 5.47
C LYS A 50 -5.73 6.29 6.21
N LEU A 51 -5.33 5.67 7.32
CA LEU A 51 -6.21 5.01 8.28
C LEU A 51 -6.49 5.95 9.46
N VAL A 52 -7.76 6.19 9.76
CA VAL A 52 -8.21 7.00 10.90
C VAL A 52 -8.83 6.08 11.94
N LEU A 53 -8.18 6.00 13.10
CA LEU A 53 -8.68 5.31 14.28
C LEU A 53 -9.02 6.34 15.37
N ASP A 54 -9.66 5.88 16.45
CA ASP A 54 -10.12 6.76 17.53
C ASP A 54 -8.95 7.52 18.18
N LYS A 55 -7.83 6.82 18.45
CA LYS A 55 -6.67 7.38 19.17
C LYS A 55 -5.51 7.79 18.26
N GLN A 56 -5.52 7.45 16.97
CA GLN A 56 -4.41 7.72 16.07
C GLN A 56 -4.83 7.81 14.60
N ILE A 57 -3.98 8.45 13.80
CA ILE A 57 -4.08 8.45 12.34
C ILE A 57 -2.79 7.85 11.79
N ILE A 58 -2.89 6.86 10.92
CA ILE A 58 -1.75 6.20 10.30
C ILE A 58 -1.77 6.52 8.80
N LYS A 59 -0.71 7.13 8.27
CA LYS A 59 -0.58 7.44 6.85
C LYS A 59 0.59 6.68 6.25
N ILE A 60 0.31 5.75 5.36
CA ILE A 60 1.31 5.05 4.56
C ILE A 60 1.93 6.06 3.59
N LYS A 61 3.26 6.07 3.53
CA LYS A 61 4.05 6.95 2.69
C LYS A 61 4.61 6.22 1.48
N ARG A 62 5.17 5.03 1.71
CA ARG A 62 5.75 4.20 0.66
C ARG A 62 5.60 2.74 1.04
N ILE A 63 5.32 1.93 0.04
CA ILE A 63 5.39 0.46 0.08
C ILE A 63 6.34 0.09 -1.05
N PHE A 64 7.34 -0.72 -0.76
CA PHE A 64 8.36 -1.09 -1.74
C PHE A 64 9.01 -2.42 -1.37
N ILE A 65 9.63 -3.04 -2.37
CA ILE A 65 10.44 -4.23 -2.17
C ILE A 65 11.85 -3.80 -1.78
N LEU A 66 12.34 -4.37 -0.70
CA LEU A 66 13.72 -4.21 -0.25
C LEU A 66 14.47 -5.50 -0.56
N ARG A 67 15.45 -5.42 -1.46
CA ARG A 67 16.27 -6.57 -1.87
C ARG A 67 17.64 -6.48 -1.22
N ASP A 68 18.04 -7.54 -0.52
CA ASP A 68 19.44 -7.76 -0.14
C ASP A 68 20.07 -8.74 -1.14
N PRO A 69 20.86 -8.25 -2.12
CA PRO A 69 21.47 -9.11 -3.13
C PRO A 69 22.49 -10.09 -2.56
N ARG A 70 22.95 -9.91 -1.31
CA ARG A 70 23.91 -10.84 -0.68
C ARG A 70 23.26 -12.13 -0.20
N ASN A 71 21.95 -12.10 0.09
CA ASN A 71 21.26 -13.17 0.80
C ASN A 71 19.99 -13.66 0.09
N ASN A 72 19.73 -13.23 -1.16
CA ASN A 72 18.47 -13.48 -1.89
C ASN A 72 17.19 -13.14 -1.11
N VAL A 73 17.29 -12.27 -0.10
CA VAL A 73 16.16 -11.87 0.74
C VAL A 73 15.38 -10.78 0.03
N THR A 74 14.08 -11.03 -0.14
CA THR A 74 13.11 -10.07 -0.66
C THR A 74 12.14 -9.72 0.46
N ASP A 75 12.25 -8.50 0.98
CA ASP A 75 11.38 -8.01 2.04
C ASP A 75 10.39 -6.98 1.52
N LEU A 76 9.19 -6.96 2.09
CA LEU A 76 8.26 -5.84 1.95
C LEU A 76 8.58 -4.79 3.00
N ALA A 77 8.90 -3.59 2.57
CA ALA A 77 9.13 -2.44 3.42
C ALA A 77 7.97 -1.44 3.33
N ILE A 78 7.44 -1.05 4.48
CA ILE A 78 6.36 -0.05 4.55
C ILE A 78 6.79 1.10 5.44
N GLN A 79 6.92 2.28 4.84
CA GLN A 79 7.16 3.54 5.55
C GLN A 79 5.83 4.23 5.82
N TYR A 80 5.64 4.71 7.03
CA TYR A 80 4.40 5.35 7.45
C TYR A 80 4.64 6.48 8.46
N LYS A 81 3.61 7.31 8.65
CA LYS A 81 3.55 8.31 9.71
C LYS A 81 2.38 8.02 10.62
N VAL A 82 2.56 8.23 11.92
CA VAL A 82 1.51 8.12 12.93
C VAL A 82 1.32 9.47 13.57
N LYS A 83 0.09 9.99 13.58
CA LYS A 83 -0.32 11.13 14.38
C LYS A 83 -1.13 10.64 15.58
N SER A 84 -0.72 10.97 16.80
CA SER A 84 -1.51 10.65 18.00
C SER A 84 -2.64 11.65 18.18
N LYS A 85 -3.82 11.15 18.55
CA LYS A 85 -4.97 11.94 19.04
C LYS A 85 -5.13 11.82 20.56
N SER A 86 -4.40 10.90 21.18
CA SER A 86 -4.50 10.54 22.58
C SER A 86 -3.62 11.46 23.42
N ASP A 87 -4.17 11.98 24.51
CA ASP A 87 -3.47 12.63 25.63
C ASP A 87 -2.71 11.61 26.51
N LYS A 88 -3.17 10.36 26.55
CA LYS A 88 -2.48 9.29 27.28
C LYS A 88 -1.28 8.76 26.48
N TYR A 89 -0.13 8.59 27.15
CA TYR A 89 1.17 8.05 26.66
C TYR A 89 1.14 6.58 26.14
N SER A 90 0.02 6.11 25.63
CA SER A 90 -0.23 4.72 25.21
C SER A 90 -0.03 4.44 23.72
N VAL A 91 0.33 5.47 22.95
CA VAL A 91 0.51 5.40 21.50
C VAL A 91 2.00 5.39 21.18
N THR A 92 2.51 4.25 20.73
CA THR A 92 3.82 4.14 20.08
C THR A 92 3.66 3.96 18.58
N VAL A 93 4.72 4.24 17.82
CA VAL A 93 4.71 4.12 16.36
C VAL A 93 4.43 2.68 15.90
N LYS A 94 5.05 1.68 16.55
CA LYS A 94 4.86 0.27 16.24
C LYS A 94 3.49 -0.26 16.66
N ASN A 95 3.06 0.00 17.90
CA ASN A 95 1.74 -0.46 18.38
C ASN A 95 0.60 0.15 17.55
N SER A 96 0.79 1.37 17.06
CA SER A 96 -0.17 2.00 16.15
C SER A 96 -0.31 1.20 14.86
N TRP A 97 0.82 0.81 14.25
CA TRP A 97 0.81 -0.03 13.06
C TRP A 97 0.12 -1.37 13.32
N GLU A 98 0.52 -2.09 14.37
CA GLU A 98 -0.03 -3.41 14.69
C GLU A 98 -1.52 -3.38 15.04
N LYS A 99 -2.02 -2.29 15.63
CA LYS A 99 -3.47 -2.08 15.86
C LYS A 99 -4.24 -1.69 14.59
N GLY A 100 -3.56 -1.11 13.60
CA GLY A 100 -4.19 -0.57 12.41
C GLY A 100 -4.12 -1.48 11.19
N PHE A 101 -3.10 -2.34 11.11
CA PHE A 101 -2.81 -3.12 9.92
C PHE A 101 -2.36 -4.54 10.23
N ARG A 102 -2.72 -5.44 9.32
CA ARG A 102 -2.18 -6.79 9.18
C ARG A 102 -1.74 -6.97 7.73
N VAL A 103 -0.59 -7.57 7.52
CA VAL A 103 -0.10 -7.92 6.17
C VAL A 103 -0.30 -9.40 5.97
N LEU A 104 -0.97 -9.78 4.88
CA LEU A 104 -1.21 -11.16 4.52
C LEU A 104 -0.46 -11.53 3.24
N GLN A 105 -0.07 -12.79 3.16
CA GLN A 105 0.45 -13.42 1.98
C GLN A 105 -0.16 -14.82 1.89
N ASN A 106 -0.80 -15.16 0.76
CA ASN A 106 -1.55 -16.41 0.59
C ASN A 106 -2.52 -16.66 1.78
N ASP A 107 -3.28 -15.62 2.13
CA ASP A 107 -4.25 -15.58 3.23
C ASP A 107 -3.69 -15.82 4.64
N LYS A 108 -2.36 -15.88 4.80
CA LYS A 108 -1.68 -16.05 6.09
C LYS A 108 -1.02 -14.75 6.55
N PRO A 109 -1.10 -14.40 7.85
CA PRO A 109 -0.44 -13.21 8.38
C PRO A 109 1.09 -13.36 8.33
N LEU A 110 1.76 -12.30 7.87
CA LEU A 110 3.21 -12.20 7.92
C LEU A 110 3.68 -11.63 9.26
N GLY A 111 4.72 -12.26 9.81
CA GLY A 111 5.44 -11.75 10.97
C GLY A 111 6.34 -10.57 10.61
N MET A 112 6.33 -9.53 11.44
CA MET A 112 7.26 -8.41 11.28
C MET A 112 8.70 -8.87 11.56
N ARG A 113 9.64 -8.47 10.71
CA ARG A 113 11.06 -8.78 10.87
C ARG A 113 11.61 -8.12 12.13
N LYS A 114 12.19 -8.92 13.03
CA LYS A 114 12.73 -8.44 14.32
C LYS A 114 14.12 -7.81 14.21
N ASN A 115 15.03 -8.43 13.45
CA ASN A 115 16.40 -7.94 13.30
C ASN A 115 16.54 -7.05 12.05
N THR A 116 16.62 -5.75 12.26
CA THR A 116 16.75 -4.72 11.21
C THR A 116 18.05 -3.91 11.35
N LYS A 117 19.02 -4.35 12.16
CA LYS A 117 20.27 -3.61 12.45
C LYS A 117 21.10 -3.32 11.19
N HIS A 118 21.13 -4.26 10.25
CA HIS A 118 21.85 -4.15 8.97
C HIS A 118 21.25 -3.09 8.02
N LEU A 119 20.06 -2.55 8.34
CA LEU A 119 19.34 -1.57 7.52
C LEU A 119 19.64 -0.13 7.95
N TYR A 120 20.91 0.20 8.15
CA TYR A 120 21.35 1.47 8.73
C TYR A 120 20.91 2.71 7.92
N HIS A 121 20.78 2.60 6.60
CA HIS A 121 20.22 3.67 5.75
C HIS A 121 18.78 4.06 6.13
N TYR A 122 18.04 3.13 6.74
CA TYR A 122 16.68 3.35 7.20
C TYR A 122 16.58 3.64 8.70
N ARG A 123 17.70 3.86 9.40
CA ARG A 123 17.74 4.10 10.85
C ARG A 123 16.76 5.20 11.29
N LYS A 124 16.66 6.31 10.54
CA LYS A 124 15.72 7.43 10.80
C LYS A 124 14.24 7.01 10.82
N TRP A 125 13.89 5.90 10.16
CA TRP A 125 12.53 5.35 10.14
C TRP A 125 12.34 4.18 11.12
N LEU A 126 13.40 3.39 11.38
CA LEU A 126 13.34 2.18 12.19
C LEU A 126 13.55 2.42 13.70
N THR A 127 14.43 3.33 14.11
CA THR A 127 14.75 3.53 15.54
C THR A 127 13.63 4.21 16.33
N LYS A 128 12.67 4.80 15.64
CA LYS A 128 11.56 5.54 16.24
C LYS A 128 10.31 4.68 16.48
N ASN A 129 10.38 3.39 16.16
CA ASN A 129 9.22 2.50 16.23
C ASN A 129 8.68 2.33 17.66
N ASP A 130 9.56 2.35 18.66
CA ASP A 130 9.20 2.19 20.07
C ASP A 130 9.01 3.54 20.81
N GLU A 131 9.25 4.67 20.12
CA GLU A 131 9.01 6.00 20.68
C GLU A 131 7.51 6.20 20.98
N LYS A 132 7.22 6.77 22.15
CA LYS A 132 5.91 7.30 22.49
C LYS A 132 5.61 8.53 21.61
N ILE A 133 4.33 8.75 21.33
CA ILE A 133 3.85 9.86 20.52
C ILE A 133 2.89 10.70 21.37
N GLU A 134 3.26 11.95 21.64
CA GLU A 134 2.41 12.88 22.37
C GLU A 134 1.20 13.32 21.53
N LYS A 135 0.16 13.83 22.19
CA LYS A 135 -1.06 14.28 21.51
C LYS A 135 -0.73 15.34 20.46
N GLY A 136 -1.24 15.14 19.25
CA GLY A 136 -1.01 16.08 18.14
C GLY A 136 0.31 15.86 17.40
N GLU A 137 1.31 15.25 18.02
CA GLU A 137 2.59 14.95 17.39
C GLU A 137 2.45 13.92 16.26
N THR A 138 3.38 14.00 15.31
CA THR A 138 3.51 13.03 14.22
C THR A 138 4.90 12.42 14.21
N ARG A 139 4.99 11.09 14.28
CA ARG A 139 6.25 10.34 14.19
C ARG A 139 6.29 9.45 12.95
N LYS A 140 7.50 9.17 12.48
CA LYS A 140 7.78 8.28 11.34
C LYS A 140 8.02 6.87 11.86
N GLY A 141 7.54 5.88 11.12
CA GLY A 141 7.79 4.48 11.38
C GLY A 141 8.06 3.70 10.11
N MET A 142 8.71 2.57 10.26
CA MET A 142 8.88 1.61 9.17
C MET A 142 8.78 0.19 9.71
N VAL A 143 7.99 -0.62 9.02
CA VAL A 143 7.88 -2.05 9.28
C VAL A 143 8.39 -2.82 8.07
N ILE A 144 8.87 -4.02 8.34
CA ILE A 144 9.49 -4.88 7.34
C ILE A 144 8.94 -6.28 7.54
N TYR A 145 8.59 -6.94 6.43
CA TYR A 145 8.06 -8.29 6.41
C TYR A 145 8.88 -9.13 5.44
N HIS A 146 9.29 -10.31 5.87
CA HIS A 146 9.91 -11.27 4.96
C HIS A 146 8.84 -11.85 4.04
N LEU A 147 9.12 -11.87 2.73
CA LEU A 147 8.20 -12.43 1.75
C LEU A 147 8.60 -13.86 1.40
N ASN A 148 7.64 -14.78 1.43
CA ASN A 148 7.82 -16.16 1.00
C ASN A 148 7.30 -16.33 -0.43
N ASN A 149 8.13 -16.02 -1.43
CA ASN A 149 7.87 -16.25 -2.87
C ASN A 149 6.39 -16.11 -3.28
N ALA A 150 5.81 -14.92 -3.11
CA ALA A 150 4.42 -14.69 -3.51
C ALA A 150 4.29 -13.59 -4.54
N GLN A 151 3.22 -13.67 -5.31
CA GLN A 151 2.89 -12.73 -6.37
C GLN A 151 2.24 -11.44 -5.85
N LYS A 152 1.59 -11.50 -4.68
CA LYS A 152 0.92 -10.35 -4.05
C LYS A 152 1.01 -10.39 -2.53
N VAL A 153 0.79 -9.23 -1.92
CA VAL A 153 0.50 -9.08 -0.49
C VAL A 153 -0.82 -8.35 -0.33
N VAL A 154 -1.58 -8.69 0.70
CA VAL A 154 -2.81 -7.99 1.06
C VAL A 154 -2.57 -7.17 2.32
N LEU A 155 -2.83 -5.88 2.25
CA LEU A 155 -2.84 -5.02 3.42
C LEU A 155 -4.26 -4.92 3.97
N GLN A 156 -4.47 -5.52 5.13
CA GLN A 156 -5.75 -5.53 5.83
C GLN A 156 -5.76 -4.42 6.89
N ALA A 157 -6.55 -3.37 6.67
CA ALA A 157 -6.81 -2.33 7.64
C ALA A 157 -7.82 -2.83 8.69
N LYS A 158 -7.52 -2.64 9.97
CA LYS A 158 -8.32 -3.15 11.08
C LYS A 158 -8.38 -2.19 12.26
N ARG A 159 -9.32 -2.43 13.18
CA ARG A 159 -9.48 -1.67 14.42
C ARG A 159 -9.05 -2.49 15.63
N GLY A 160 -7.83 -2.28 16.14
CA GLY A 160 -7.31 -3.01 17.30
C GLY A 160 -6.53 -4.27 16.91
N TYR A 161 -6.00 -5.02 17.88
CA TYR A 161 -5.15 -6.19 17.61
C TYR A 161 -5.93 -7.34 16.95
N GLU A 162 -7.05 -7.74 17.53
CA GLU A 162 -7.95 -8.79 17.01
C GLU A 162 -9.28 -8.24 16.49
N GLY A 163 -9.37 -6.94 16.26
CA GLY A 163 -10.65 -6.33 15.96
C GLY A 163 -11.04 -6.38 14.48
N LYS A 164 -12.22 -5.82 14.22
CA LYS A 164 -12.93 -5.82 12.94
C LYS A 164 -12.07 -5.31 11.78
N ILE A 165 -12.14 -6.01 10.65
CA ILE A 165 -11.57 -5.61 9.36
C ILE A 165 -12.38 -4.43 8.80
N LEU A 166 -11.68 -3.38 8.42
CA LEU A 166 -12.25 -2.15 7.88
C LEU A 166 -12.15 -2.10 6.35
N ALA A 167 -11.01 -2.52 5.81
CA ALA A 167 -10.74 -2.54 4.38
C ALA A 167 -9.57 -3.47 4.05
N GLU A 168 -9.52 -3.91 2.80
CA GLU A 168 -8.39 -4.67 2.25
C GLU A 168 -7.92 -4.03 0.96
N GLN A 169 -6.61 -4.11 0.74
CA GLN A 169 -5.97 -3.56 -0.44
C GLN A 169 -4.88 -4.52 -0.91
N ASP A 170 -5.00 -4.96 -2.15
CA ASP A 170 -4.04 -5.85 -2.79
C ASP A 170 -2.87 -5.04 -3.34
N TYR A 171 -1.65 -5.54 -3.14
CA TYR A 171 -0.43 -5.03 -3.73
C TYR A 171 0.27 -6.16 -4.48
N PRO A 172 0.13 -6.22 -5.81
CA PRO A 172 0.95 -7.09 -6.64
C PRO A 172 2.43 -6.74 -6.45
N ILE A 173 3.27 -7.73 -6.16
CA ILE A 173 4.70 -7.53 -5.91
C ILE A 173 5.40 -6.95 -7.14
N SER A 174 4.96 -7.35 -8.34
CA SER A 174 5.47 -6.84 -9.62
C SER A 174 5.25 -5.34 -9.85
N GLU A 175 4.27 -4.73 -9.19
CA GLU A 175 3.97 -3.30 -9.31
C GLU A 175 4.71 -2.45 -8.26
N LEU A 176 5.33 -3.10 -7.27
CA LEU A 176 6.08 -2.40 -6.24
C LEU A 176 7.50 -2.10 -6.72
N LYS A 177 7.94 -0.86 -6.51
CA LYS A 177 9.33 -0.48 -6.77
C LYS A 177 10.27 -1.32 -5.92
N THR A 178 11.33 -1.85 -6.53
CA THR A 178 12.44 -2.51 -5.83
C THR A 178 13.54 -1.51 -5.49
N VAL A 179 14.10 -1.63 -4.28
CA VAL A 179 15.25 -0.87 -3.80
C VAL A 179 16.31 -1.86 -3.33
N ASP A 180 17.49 -1.79 -3.94
CA ASP A 180 18.63 -2.62 -3.58
C ASP A 180 19.42 -2.00 -2.43
N LEU A 181 19.76 -2.80 -1.42
CA LEU A 181 20.56 -2.33 -0.28
C LEU A 181 21.97 -1.89 -0.70
N ASN A 182 22.59 -2.56 -1.66
CA ASN A 182 23.94 -2.21 -2.13
C ASN A 182 23.99 -0.85 -2.86
N GLN A 183 22.88 -0.36 -3.41
CA GLN A 183 22.84 0.96 -4.06
C GLN A 183 22.75 2.11 -3.05
N LEU A 184 22.53 1.81 -1.77
CA LEU A 184 22.45 2.82 -0.71
C LEU A 184 23.82 3.13 -0.10
N SER A 185 24.83 2.27 -0.25
CA SER A 185 26.18 2.50 0.31
C SER A 185 27.02 3.51 -0.47
N ASN A 186 26.63 3.85 -1.70
CA ASN A 186 27.39 4.71 -2.62
C ASN A 186 26.83 6.15 -2.71
N ARG A 187 26.11 6.62 -1.69
CA ARG A 187 25.60 8.00 -1.58
C ARG A 187 25.77 8.50 -0.15
#